data_AF-A0A852PMV0-F1
#
_entry.id   AF-A0A852PMV0-F1
#
_cell.length_a   1.000
_cell.length_b   1.000
_cell.length_c   1.000
_cell.angle_alpha   90.00
_cell.angle_beta   90.00
_cell.angle_gamma   90.00
#
_symmetry.space_group_name_H-M   'P 1'
#
loop_
_entity.id
_entity.type
_entity.pdbx_description
1 polymer ?
#
loop_
_entity_poly.entity_id
_entity_poly.type
_entity_poly.pdbx_seq_one_letter_code
_entity_poly.pdbx_strand_id
1 'polypeptide(L)' 'MANHMQLSFQDASSPIMEELLQFHDHAMIIALAICSLVLYLLAMILTQKLTSNTVDAQAIELV' A
#
# COMPACT_ATOMS: atom_id res chain seq x y z
N MET A 1 8.09 26.89 -1.47
CA MET A 1 6.95 27.27 -2.32
C MET A 1 6.66 26.10 -3.24
N ALA A 2 5.39 25.81 -3.49
CA ALA A 2 5.02 24.69 -4.36
C ALA A 2 5.39 24.98 -5.82
N ASN A 3 5.98 24.01 -6.49
CA ASN A 3 6.29 24.08 -7.92
C ASN A 3 5.19 23.43 -8.75
N HIS A 4 5.12 23.78 -10.04
CA HIS A 4 4.19 23.15 -10.96
C HIS A 4 4.50 21.64 -11.06
N MET A 5 3.45 20.80 -11.05
CA MET A 5 3.55 19.32 -11.08
C MET A 5 4.25 18.67 -9.87
N GLN A 6 4.31 19.36 -8.72
CA GLN A 6 4.87 18.77 -7.52
C GLN A 6 3.94 17.72 -6.91
N LEU A 7 4.40 16.46 -6.88
CA LEU A 7 3.68 15.31 -6.30
C LEU A 7 4.08 15.03 -4.83
N SER A 8 5.35 15.26 -4.48
CA SER A 8 5.88 15.09 -3.13
C SER A 8 5.68 16.33 -2.25
N PHE A 9 5.97 16.24 -0.97
CA PHE A 9 5.98 17.40 -0.08
C PHE A 9 7.03 18.46 -0.49
N GLN A 10 6.82 19.69 -0.02
CA GLN A 10 7.82 20.76 -0.13
C GLN A 10 9.01 20.48 0.78
N ASP A 11 10.17 21.05 0.45
CA ASP A 11 11.38 20.95 1.26
C ASP A 11 11.11 21.37 2.70
N ALA A 12 11.63 20.59 3.65
CA ALA A 12 11.45 20.83 5.06
C ALA A 12 12.06 22.19 5.45
N SER A 13 11.23 23.08 6.02
CA SER A 13 11.67 24.38 6.55
C SER A 13 11.84 24.36 8.08
N SER A 14 11.60 23.21 8.73
CA SER A 14 11.76 23.01 10.16
C SER A 14 12.13 21.55 10.48
N PRO A 15 12.78 21.27 11.63
CA PRO A 15 13.14 19.91 12.02
C PRO A 15 11.92 18.96 12.15
N ILE A 16 10.78 19.49 12.59
CA ILE A 16 9.54 18.70 12.72
C ILE A 16 9.03 18.27 11.35
N MET A 17 9.15 19.12 10.33
CA MET A 17 8.72 18.79 8.98
C MET A 17 9.58 17.65 8.41
N GLU A 18 10.89 17.62 8.71
CA GLU A 18 11.78 16.54 8.29
C GLU A 18 11.37 15.18 8.88
N GLU A 19 11.04 15.14 10.17
CA GLU A 19 10.51 13.93 10.83
C GLU A 19 9.18 13.46 10.22
N LEU A 20 8.29 14.40 9.86
CA LEU A 20 7.02 14.07 9.22
C LEU A 20 7.20 13.51 7.80
N LEU A 21 8.18 14.00 7.03
CA LEU A 21 8.51 13.44 5.73
C LEU A 21 9.02 12.01 5.86
N GLN A 22 9.91 11.74 6.83
CA GLN A 22 10.42 10.38 7.08
C GLN A 22 9.31 9.42 7.53
N PHE A 23 8.41 9.88 8.41
CA PHE A 23 7.24 9.10 8.83
C PHE A 23 6.31 8.81 7.65
N HIS A 24 6.03 9.82 6.82
CA HIS A 24 5.21 9.66 5.63
C HIS A 24 5.81 8.63 4.67
N ASP A 25 7.11 8.71 4.37
CA ASP A 25 7.75 7.78 3.45
C ASP A 25 7.68 6.34 3.98
N HIS A 26 7.86 6.14 5.28
CA HIS A 26 7.67 4.83 5.90
C HIS A 26 6.23 4.32 5.77
N ALA A 27 5.24 5.16 6.06
CA ALA A 27 3.83 4.80 5.93
C ALA A 27 3.44 4.50 4.47
N MET A 28 3.96 5.27 3.50
CA MET A 28 3.68 5.09 2.08
C MET A 28 4.25 3.79 1.53
N ILE A 29 5.43 3.35 2.00
CA ILE A 29 5.99 2.04 1.63
C ILE A 29 5.02 0.92 2.05
N ILE A 30 4.49 0.98 3.27
CA ILE A 30 3.55 -0.03 3.80
C ILE A 30 2.24 0.01 3.00
N ALA A 31 1.68 1.20 2.77
CA ALA A 31 0.43 1.36 2.03
C ALA A 31 0.55 0.83 0.60
N LEU A 32 1.63 1.16 -0.11
CA LEU A 32 1.87 0.64 -1.46
C LEU A 32 2.09 -0.87 -1.48
N ALA A 33 2.78 -1.43 -0.48
CA ALA A 33 2.95 -2.87 -0.35
C ALA A 33 1.59 -3.58 -0.22
N ILE A 34 0.71 -3.11 0.68
CA ILE A 34 -0.63 -3.67 0.86
C ILE A 34 -1.47 -3.51 -0.42
N CYS A 35 -1.50 -2.32 -1.03
CA CYS A 35 -2.23 -2.08 -2.28
C CYS A 35 -1.76 -3.01 -3.40
N SER A 36 -0.45 -3.22 -3.55
CA SER A 36 0.11 -4.11 -4.57
C SER A 36 -0.24 -5.57 -4.31
N LEU A 37 -0.22 -6.02 -3.05
CA LEU A 37 -0.62 -7.37 -2.65
C LEU A 37 -2.09 -7.62 -2.98
N VAL A 38 -2.97 -6.69 -2.59
CA VAL A 38 -4.41 -6.79 -2.87
C VAL A 38 -4.68 -6.80 -4.38
N LEU A 39 -4.02 -5.92 -5.14
CA LEU A 39 -4.17 -5.88 -6.60
C LEU A 39 -3.69 -7.18 -7.25
N TYR A 40 -2.58 -7.75 -6.76
CA TYR A 40 -2.08 -9.03 -7.24
C TYR A 40 -3.08 -10.17 -6.95
N LEU A 41 -3.64 -10.24 -5.74
CA LEU A 41 -4.65 -11.25 -5.38
C LEU A 41 -5.92 -11.11 -6.24
N LEU A 42 -6.38 -9.89 -6.49
CA LEU A 42 -7.51 -9.64 -7.39
C LEU A 42 -7.21 -10.12 -8.82
N ALA A 43 -6.04 -9.81 -9.35
CA ALA A 43 -5.62 -10.28 -10.67
C ALA A 43 -5.55 -11.82 -10.73
N MET A 44 -5.04 -12.46 -9.67
CA MET A 44 -4.98 -13.92 -9.57
C MET A 44 -6.38 -14.55 -9.60
N ILE A 45 -7.31 -14.06 -8.78
CA ILE A 45 -8.68 -14.60 -8.73
C ILE A 45 -9.39 -14.46 -10.09
N LEU A 46 -9.24 -13.31 -10.76
CA LEU A 46 -9.87 -13.06 -12.05
C LEU A 46 -9.30 -13.90 -13.20
N THR A 47 -8.03 -14.31 -13.11
CA THR A 47 -7.35 -15.09 -14.16
C THR A 47 -7.42 -16.60 -13.93
N GLN A 48 -7.79 -17.03 -12.73
CA GLN A 48 -7.87 -18.44 -12.36
C GLN A 48 -9.07 -19.13 -13.03
N LYS A 49 -8.84 -20.26 -13.69
CA LYS A 49 -9.88 -21.07 -14.37
C LYS A 49 -10.46 -22.19 -13.52
N LEU A 50 -9.83 -22.50 -12.39
CA LEU A 50 -10.22 -23.58 -11.48
C LEU A 50 -11.26 -23.07 -10.49
N THR A 51 -12.35 -23.81 -10.33
CA THR A 51 -13.38 -23.54 -9.31
C THR A 51 -13.33 -24.62 -8.23
N SER A 52 -13.27 -24.20 -6.97
CA SER A 52 -13.43 -25.07 -5.81
C SER A 52 -14.62 -24.61 -4.99
N ASN A 53 -15.46 -25.56 -4.56
CA ASN A 53 -16.71 -25.27 -3.86
C ASN A 53 -16.64 -25.51 -2.33
N THR A 54 -15.51 -26.01 -1.82
CA THR A 54 -15.31 -26.27 -0.40
C THR A 54 -13.96 -25.70 0.03
N VAL A 55 -14.00 -24.59 0.77
CA VAL A 55 -12.84 -23.97 1.41
C VAL A 55 -13.16 -23.77 2.88
N ASP A 56 -12.34 -24.32 3.77
CA ASP A 56 -12.38 -24.01 5.20
C ASP A 56 -11.61 -22.70 5.43
N ALA A 57 -12.27 -21.68 5.98
CA ALA A 57 -11.74 -20.33 6.10
C ALA A 57 -11.01 -20.07 7.43
N GLN A 58 -11.19 -20.93 8.44
CA GLN A 58 -10.76 -20.63 9.81
C GLN A 58 -9.25 -20.38 9.95
N ALA A 59 -8.42 -21.07 9.15
CA ALA A 59 -6.98 -20.85 9.16
C ALA A 59 -6.57 -19.50 8.53
N ILE A 60 -7.34 -18.98 7.58
CA ILE A 60 -7.05 -17.71 6.88
C ILE A 60 -7.52 -16.52 7.71
N GLU A 61 -8.61 -16.63 8.45
CA GLU A 61 -9.14 -15.53 9.29
C GLU A 61 -8.21 -15.14 10.45
N LEU A 62 -7.31 -16.04 10.85
CA LEU A 62 -6.34 -15.79 11.92
C LEU A 62 -5.11 -14.98 11.46
N VAL A 63 -4.82 -15.00 10.15
CA VAL A 63 -3.65 -14.36 9.54
C VAL A 63 -3.94 -12.91 9.22
#